data_AF-A0A8T4FK34-F1
#
_entry.id   AF-A0A8T4FK34-F1
#
_cell.length_a   1.000
_cell.length_b   1.000
_cell.length_c   1.000
_cell.angle_alpha   90.00
_cell.angle_beta   90.00
_cell.angle_gamma   90.00
#
_symmetry.space_group_name_H-M   'P 1'
#
loop_
_entity.id
_entity.type
_entity.pdbx_description
1 polymer ?
#
loop_
_entity_poly.entity_id
_entity_poly.type
_entity_poly.pdbx_seq_one_letter_code
_entity_poly.pdbx_strand_id
1 'polypeptide(L)'
;MSEIFNRFMMRLTGQKNALKEHEDSELTADELMQKEILRRIALKKKSEEGINRLLSDPVGMLTEKPENILIISVPLALITVIAGIIRIALEEGGRHILASAAVDDIVVLAVFIALTPYAVLVTREGMRIRSIETALPNFFRDLAGMNESGMTLPSAVHTVSGGDYGRLTAHIRRMDNEISWNIPFIDAIVRFGDS
;
A
#
# COMPACT_ATOMS: atom_id res chain seq x y z
N MET A 1 4.52 -45.90 36.26
CA MET A 1 4.80 -45.44 34.88
C MET A 1 4.84 -43.91 34.76
N SER A 2 3.94 -43.16 35.39
CA SER A 2 3.88 -41.69 35.30
C SER A 2 5.06 -40.94 35.97
N GLU A 3 5.57 -41.41 37.10
CA GLU A 3 6.67 -40.71 37.82
C GLU A 3 8.00 -40.71 37.07
N ILE A 4 8.33 -41.80 36.38
CA ILE A 4 9.61 -41.93 35.65
C ILE A 4 9.63 -40.94 34.48
N PHE A 5 8.50 -40.81 33.78
CA PHE A 5 8.33 -39.85 32.70
C PHE A 5 8.41 -38.41 33.20
N ASN A 6 7.78 -38.09 34.33
CA ASN A 6 7.84 -36.73 34.88
C ASN A 6 9.25 -36.34 35.33
N ARG A 7 9.98 -37.29 35.95
CA ARG A 7 11.39 -37.10 36.34
C ARG A 7 12.31 -36.94 35.13
N PHE A 8 12.02 -37.64 34.03
CA PHE A 8 12.73 -37.52 32.77
C PHE A 8 12.47 -36.16 32.10
N MET A 9 11.21 -35.73 32.02
CA MET A 9 10.84 -34.42 31.47
C MET A 9 11.38 -33.25 32.30
N MET A 10 11.42 -33.38 33.63
CA MET A 10 12.01 -32.37 34.51
C MET A 10 13.53 -32.27 34.32
N ARG A 11 14.22 -33.41 34.09
CA ARG A 11 15.64 -33.42 33.72
C ARG A 11 15.91 -32.79 32.35
N LEU A 12 15.07 -33.06 31.35
CA LEU A 12 15.20 -32.44 30.03
C LEU A 12 14.94 -30.93 30.06
N THR A 13 14.02 -30.48 30.92
CA THR A 13 13.72 -29.05 31.08
C THR A 13 14.84 -28.33 31.82
N GLY A 14 15.39 -28.95 32.89
CA GLY A 14 16.57 -28.44 33.58
C GLY A 14 17.81 -28.41 32.68
N GLN A 15 18.02 -29.44 31.85
CA GLN A 15 19.13 -29.48 30.90
C GLN A 15 19.01 -28.39 29.83
N LYS A 16 17.80 -28.14 29.30
CA LYS A 16 17.56 -27.03 28.36
C LYS A 16 17.82 -25.66 28.96
N ASN A 17 17.43 -25.45 30.22
CA ASN A 17 17.72 -24.19 30.91
C ASN A 17 19.21 -24.03 31.20
N ALA A 18 19.90 -25.10 31.59
CA ALA A 18 21.36 -25.08 31.82
C ALA A 18 22.16 -24.87 30.52
N LEU A 19 21.72 -25.44 29.40
CA LEU A 19 22.30 -25.18 28.07
C LEU A 19 22.12 -23.72 27.64
N LYS A 20 20.96 -23.13 27.94
CA LYS A 20 20.67 -21.72 27.65
C LYS A 20 21.47 -20.76 28.53
N GLU A 21 21.63 -21.07 29.81
CA GLU A 21 22.49 -20.29 30.72
C GLU A 21 23.98 -20.40 30.34
N HIS A 22 24.44 -21.57 29.88
CA HIS A 22 25.80 -21.72 29.35
C HIS A 22 26.02 -20.93 28.05
N GLU A 23 25.06 -20.97 27.12
CA GLU A 23 25.11 -20.22 25.86
C GLU A 23 25.07 -18.70 26.10
N ASP A 24 24.25 -18.23 27.05
CA ASP A 24 24.17 -16.82 27.43
C ASP A 24 25.39 -16.32 28.26
N SER A 25 26.16 -17.24 28.87
CA SER A 25 27.37 -16.93 29.65
C SER A 25 28.67 -16.92 28.83
N GLU A 26 28.72 -17.59 27.68
CA GLU A 26 29.87 -17.55 26.76
C GLU A 26 29.76 -16.42 25.72
N LEU A 27 28.58 -15.83 25.54
CA LEU A 27 28.35 -14.71 24.63
C LEU A 27 29.06 -13.45 25.15
N THR A 28 29.87 -12.84 24.29
CA THR A 28 30.52 -11.56 24.58
C THR A 28 29.47 -10.45 24.78
N ALA A 29 29.79 -9.42 25.56
CA ALA A 29 28.87 -8.31 25.83
C ALA A 29 28.31 -7.67 24.54
N ASP A 30 29.11 -7.66 23.47
CA ASP A 30 28.71 -7.17 22.15
C ASP A 30 27.70 -8.11 21.47
N GLU A 31 27.85 -9.42 21.58
CA GLU A 31 26.91 -10.40 21.01
C GLU A 31 25.56 -10.40 21.74
N LEU A 32 25.55 -10.21 23.07
CA LEU A 32 24.32 -10.01 23.85
C LEU A 32 23.60 -8.72 23.41
N MET A 33 24.35 -7.66 23.18
CA MET A 33 23.80 -6.39 22.69
C MET A 33 23.27 -6.52 21.26
N GLN A 34 23.96 -7.25 20.38
CA GLN A 34 23.46 -7.58 19.03
C GLN A 34 22.19 -8.43 19.09
N LYS A 35 22.11 -9.45 19.96
CA LYS A 35 20.93 -10.28 20.15
C LYS A 35 19.73 -9.46 20.64
N GLU A 36 19.95 -8.50 21.53
CA GLU A 36 18.93 -7.56 22.00
C GLU A 36 18.48 -6.58 20.90
N ILE A 37 19.42 -6.04 20.11
CA ILE A 37 19.12 -5.17 18.96
C ILE A 37 18.29 -5.95 17.91
N LEU A 38 18.72 -7.16 17.56
CA LEU A 38 18.00 -8.02 16.62
C LEU A 38 16.62 -8.40 17.15
N ARG A 39 16.48 -8.63 18.46
CA ARG A 39 15.19 -8.87 19.10
C ARG A 39 14.28 -7.66 19.00
N ARG A 40 14.78 -6.44 19.24
CA ARG A 40 14.00 -5.19 19.08
C ARG A 40 13.57 -4.96 17.62
N ILE A 41 14.43 -5.29 16.65
CA ILE A 41 14.09 -5.23 15.23
C ILE A 41 13.02 -6.27 14.86
N ALA A 42 13.16 -7.50 15.35
CA ALA A 42 12.19 -8.58 15.11
C ALA A 42 10.82 -8.30 15.74
N LEU A 43 10.79 -7.70 16.93
CA LEU A 43 9.56 -7.27 17.59
C LEU A 43 8.85 -6.15 16.82
N LYS A 44 9.62 -5.22 16.22
CA LYS A 44 9.07 -4.16 15.37
C LYS A 44 8.51 -4.72 14.06
N LYS A 45 9.21 -5.69 13.43
CA LYS A 45 8.77 -6.34 12.18
C LYS A 45 7.51 -7.20 12.36
N LYS A 46 7.35 -7.91 13.48
CA LYS A 46 6.15 -8.73 13.76
C LYS A 46 4.88 -7.87 13.91
N SER A 47 5.01 -6.58 14.23
CA SER A 47 3.90 -5.63 14.26
C SER A 47 3.41 -5.21 12.87
N GLU A 48 4.17 -5.53 11.80
CA GLU A 48 3.85 -5.11 10.42
C GLU A 48 3.10 -6.18 9.60
N GLU A 49 2.96 -7.41 10.13
CA GLU A 49 2.42 -8.57 9.39
C GLU A 49 1.05 -9.07 9.91
N GLY A 50 0.46 -8.42 10.93
CA GLY A 50 -0.79 -8.86 11.56
C GLY A 50 -2.02 -8.00 11.23
N ILE A 51 -3.21 -8.58 11.43
CA ILE A 51 -4.58 -8.03 11.28
C ILE A 51 -4.76 -6.60 11.85
N ASN A 52 -3.89 -6.18 12.77
CA ASN A 52 -3.87 -4.81 13.30
C ASN A 52 -3.51 -3.73 12.26
N ARG A 53 -2.85 -4.10 11.15
CA ARG A 53 -2.61 -3.22 9.99
C ARG A 53 -3.91 -2.93 9.22
N LEU A 54 -4.88 -3.84 9.27
CA LEU A 54 -6.21 -3.69 8.66
C LEU A 54 -7.07 -2.64 9.38
N LEU A 55 -6.87 -2.47 10.69
CA LEU A 55 -7.67 -1.55 11.52
C LEU A 55 -7.09 -0.13 11.55
N SER A 56 -5.79 0.02 11.30
CA SER A 56 -5.09 1.29 11.49
C SER A 56 -5.17 2.22 10.26
N ASP A 57 -5.35 1.67 9.07
CA ASP A 57 -5.58 2.45 7.85
C ASP A 57 -6.52 1.70 6.88
N PRO A 58 -7.82 1.64 7.19
CA PRO A 58 -8.78 0.95 6.33
C PRO A 58 -8.93 1.63 4.98
N VAL A 59 -8.49 2.87 4.78
CA VAL A 59 -8.70 3.64 3.53
C VAL A 59 -7.45 3.63 2.64
N GLY A 60 -6.24 3.70 3.21
CA GLY A 60 -4.98 3.66 2.47
C GLY A 60 -4.68 2.30 1.82
N MET A 61 -5.13 1.20 2.43
CA MET A 61 -4.99 -0.15 1.85
C MET A 61 -5.96 -0.42 0.67
N LEU A 62 -6.96 0.46 0.48
CA LEU A 62 -7.99 0.33 -0.57
C LEU A 62 -7.72 1.16 -1.81
N THR A 63 -6.94 2.23 -1.68
CA THR A 63 -6.62 3.14 -2.79
C THR A 63 -5.35 2.73 -3.54
N GLU A 64 -4.59 1.78 -3.01
CA GLU A 64 -3.35 1.27 -3.63
C GLU A 64 -3.60 0.37 -4.85
N LYS A 65 -4.73 -0.36 -4.88
CA LYS A 65 -5.12 -1.22 -6.02
C LYS A 65 -6.63 -1.13 -6.28
N PRO A 66 -7.07 -0.89 -7.53
CA PRO A 66 -8.49 -0.75 -7.86
C PRO A 66 -9.31 -2.03 -7.58
N GLU A 67 -8.64 -3.18 -7.49
CA GLU A 67 -9.28 -4.47 -7.18
C GLU A 67 -9.74 -4.58 -5.72
N ASN A 68 -9.06 -3.90 -4.78
CA ASN A 68 -9.39 -3.95 -3.35
C ASN A 68 -10.67 -3.17 -3.01
N ILE A 69 -11.08 -2.23 -3.87
CA ILE A 69 -12.33 -1.48 -3.72
C ILE A 69 -13.53 -2.44 -3.76
N LEU A 70 -13.43 -3.49 -4.58
CA LEU A 70 -14.48 -4.48 -4.76
C LEU A 70 -14.79 -5.22 -3.46
N ILE A 71 -13.79 -5.44 -2.62
CA ILE A 71 -13.92 -6.16 -1.34
C ILE A 71 -14.85 -5.42 -0.36
N ILE A 72 -15.00 -4.09 -0.50
CA ILE A 72 -15.86 -3.26 0.36
C ILE A 72 -17.11 -2.79 -0.36
N SER A 73 -17.03 -2.47 -1.66
CA SER A 73 -18.21 -2.04 -2.41
C SER A 73 -19.21 -3.17 -2.59
N VAL A 74 -18.77 -4.42 -2.70
CA VAL A 74 -19.65 -5.61 -2.82
C VAL A 74 -20.49 -5.87 -1.56
N PRO A 75 -19.93 -5.96 -0.34
CA PRO A 75 -20.75 -6.12 0.85
C PRO A 75 -21.64 -4.90 1.12
N LEU A 76 -21.17 -3.69 0.82
CA LEU A 76 -22.00 -2.49 0.94
C LEU A 76 -23.19 -2.53 -0.03
N ALA A 77 -22.97 -2.92 -1.28
CA ALA A 77 -24.03 -3.11 -2.28
C ALA A 77 -25.03 -4.19 -1.84
N LEU A 78 -24.54 -5.33 -1.33
CA LEU A 78 -25.40 -6.38 -0.77
C LEU A 78 -26.25 -5.86 0.39
N ILE A 79 -25.68 -5.06 1.30
CA ILE A 79 -26.43 -4.44 2.41
C ILE A 79 -27.54 -3.53 1.87
N THR A 80 -27.27 -2.71 0.86
CA THR A 80 -28.29 -1.83 0.27
C THR A 80 -29.42 -2.61 -0.41
N VAL A 81 -29.11 -3.69 -1.11
CA VAL A 81 -30.10 -4.58 -1.74
C VAL A 81 -30.95 -5.28 -0.67
N ILE A 82 -30.32 -5.85 0.36
CA ILE A 82 -31.01 -6.54 1.45
C ILE A 82 -31.94 -5.56 2.18
N ALA A 83 -31.47 -4.36 2.50
CA ALA A 83 -32.28 -3.32 3.14
C ALA A 83 -33.46 -2.88 2.27
N GLY A 84 -33.25 -2.74 0.96
CA GLY A 84 -34.32 -2.43 0.00
C GLY A 84 -35.40 -3.51 -0.06
N ILE A 85 -35.00 -4.78 -0.13
CA ILE A 85 -35.93 -5.93 -0.12
C ILE A 85 -36.74 -5.97 1.18
N ILE A 86 -36.09 -5.73 2.34
CA ILE A 86 -36.77 -5.69 3.65
C ILE A 86 -37.81 -4.57 3.70
N ARG A 87 -37.48 -3.37 3.20
CA ARG A 87 -38.40 -2.23 3.16
C ARG A 87 -39.66 -2.55 2.34
N ILE A 88 -39.49 -3.04 1.12
CA ILE A 88 -40.60 -3.41 0.23
C ILE A 88 -41.46 -4.51 0.87
N ALA A 89 -40.83 -5.52 1.50
CA ALA A 89 -41.54 -6.61 2.16
C ALA A 89 -42.40 -6.15 3.35
N LEU A 90 -41.94 -5.13 4.10
CA LEU A 90 -42.64 -4.58 5.26
C LEU A 90 -43.78 -3.62 4.88
N GLU A 91 -43.64 -2.85 3.79
CA GLU A 91 -44.58 -1.78 3.42
C GLU A 91 -45.67 -2.24 2.43
N GLU A 92 -45.35 -3.12 1.46
CA GLU A 92 -46.26 -3.44 0.34
C GLU A 92 -46.92 -4.83 0.40
N GLY A 93 -46.69 -5.61 1.48
CA GLY A 93 -47.47 -6.82 1.74
C GLY A 93 -47.36 -7.93 0.68
N GLY A 94 -46.21 -8.03 -0.01
CA GLY A 94 -45.79 -9.23 -0.74
C GLY A 94 -46.53 -9.59 -2.04
N ARG A 95 -47.58 -8.87 -2.46
CA ARG A 95 -48.39 -9.26 -3.64
C ARG A 95 -48.00 -8.62 -4.98
N HIS A 96 -47.18 -7.56 -4.98
CA HIS A 96 -46.72 -6.90 -6.22
C HIS A 96 -45.21 -6.57 -6.23
N ILE A 97 -44.41 -7.39 -5.52
CA ILE A 97 -42.96 -7.22 -5.27
C ILE A 97 -42.06 -7.24 -6.52
N LEU A 98 -42.59 -7.63 -7.68
CA LEU A 98 -41.84 -7.77 -8.93
C LEU A 98 -42.35 -6.84 -10.04
N ALA A 99 -43.46 -6.13 -9.81
CA ALA A 99 -44.14 -5.32 -10.83
C ALA A 99 -44.20 -3.82 -10.49
N SER A 100 -43.64 -3.41 -9.34
CA SER A 100 -43.59 -2.00 -8.95
C SER A 100 -42.33 -1.32 -9.50
N ALA A 101 -42.50 -0.11 -10.05
CA ALA A 101 -41.39 0.73 -10.51
C ALA A 101 -40.35 1.03 -9.41
N ALA A 102 -40.76 0.93 -8.14
CA ALA A 102 -39.88 1.08 -6.97
C ALA A 102 -38.75 0.03 -6.92
N VAL A 103 -38.98 -1.19 -7.41
CA VAL A 103 -37.96 -2.25 -7.43
C VAL A 103 -36.87 -1.92 -8.45
N ASP A 104 -37.27 -1.42 -9.63
CA ASP A 104 -36.34 -1.03 -10.68
C ASP A 104 -35.43 0.11 -10.20
N ASP A 105 -36.00 1.16 -9.58
CA ASP A 105 -35.23 2.27 -9.02
C ASP A 105 -34.23 1.83 -7.94
N ILE A 106 -34.62 0.90 -7.06
CA ILE A 106 -33.74 0.35 -6.01
C ILE A 106 -32.61 -0.48 -6.63
N VAL A 107 -32.91 -1.29 -7.65
CA VAL A 107 -31.90 -2.10 -8.35
C VAL A 107 -30.92 -1.21 -9.10
N VAL A 108 -31.40 -0.20 -9.82
CA VAL A 108 -30.57 0.79 -10.51
C VAL A 108 -29.69 1.52 -9.50
N LEU A 109 -30.25 2.00 -8.39
CA LEU A 109 -29.48 2.67 -7.34
C LEU A 109 -28.39 1.75 -6.73
N ALA A 110 -28.72 0.49 -6.46
CA ALA A 110 -27.76 -0.48 -5.92
C ALA A 110 -26.59 -0.72 -6.89
N VAL A 111 -26.89 -0.82 -8.19
CA VAL A 111 -25.86 -0.94 -9.24
C VAL A 111 -25.00 0.32 -9.31
N PHE A 112 -25.60 1.51 -9.22
CA PHE A 112 -24.85 2.76 -9.17
C PHE A 112 -23.96 2.85 -7.93
N ILE A 113 -24.45 2.48 -6.75
CA ILE A 113 -23.65 2.47 -5.50
C ILE A 113 -22.48 1.49 -5.62
N ALA A 114 -22.69 0.32 -6.26
CA ALA A 114 -21.64 -0.67 -6.47
C ALA A 114 -20.56 -0.18 -7.46
N LEU A 115 -20.97 0.42 -8.58
CA LEU A 115 -20.08 0.80 -9.68
C LEU A 115 -19.40 2.16 -9.48
N THR A 116 -20.06 3.13 -8.85
CA THR A 116 -19.54 4.50 -8.67
C THR A 116 -18.15 4.55 -8.01
N PRO A 117 -17.88 3.88 -6.87
CA PRO A 117 -16.57 3.97 -6.23
C PRO A 117 -15.47 3.39 -7.12
N TYR A 118 -15.75 2.29 -7.84
CA TYR A 118 -14.83 1.71 -8.80
C TYR A 118 -14.53 2.66 -9.96
N ALA A 119 -15.59 3.23 -10.58
CA ALA A 119 -15.47 4.16 -11.69
C ALA A 119 -14.67 5.42 -11.31
N VAL A 120 -14.94 5.98 -10.13
CA VAL A 120 -14.23 7.18 -9.63
C VAL A 120 -12.73 6.89 -9.46
N LEU A 121 -12.37 5.73 -8.93
CA LEU A 121 -10.97 5.42 -8.62
C LEU A 121 -10.16 5.11 -9.89
N VAL A 122 -10.72 4.35 -10.83
CA VAL A 122 -10.10 4.15 -12.15
C VAL A 122 -9.93 5.47 -12.88
N THR A 123 -10.95 6.34 -12.84
CA THR A 123 -10.87 7.66 -13.49
C THR A 123 -9.81 8.54 -12.84
N ARG A 124 -9.70 8.53 -11.50
CA ARG A 124 -8.68 9.29 -10.77
C ARG A 124 -7.26 8.85 -11.11
N GLU A 125 -7.01 7.55 -11.16
CA GLU A 125 -5.70 7.04 -11.53
C GLU A 125 -5.38 7.32 -13.00
N GLY A 126 -6.37 7.18 -13.89
CA GLY A 126 -6.25 7.58 -15.29
C GLY A 126 -5.91 9.06 -15.45
N MET A 127 -6.52 9.95 -14.66
CA MET A 127 -6.17 11.38 -14.66
C MET A 127 -4.74 11.63 -14.16
N ARG A 128 -4.28 10.87 -13.14
CA ARG A 128 -2.90 10.95 -12.65
C ARG A 128 -1.92 10.59 -13.75
N ILE A 129 -2.07 9.42 -14.38
CA ILE A 129 -1.18 8.93 -15.43
C ILE A 129 -1.18 9.90 -16.61
N ARG A 130 -2.37 10.30 -17.08
CA ARG A 130 -2.50 11.24 -18.21
C ARG A 130 -1.80 12.57 -17.96
N SER A 131 -1.85 13.09 -16.73
CA SER A 131 -1.16 14.34 -16.40
C SER A 131 0.37 14.21 -16.48
N ILE A 132 0.92 13.04 -16.13
CA ILE A 132 2.34 12.74 -16.25
C ILE A 132 2.71 12.60 -17.74
N GLU A 133 1.96 11.80 -18.50
CA GLU A 133 2.18 11.61 -19.94
C GLU A 133 2.12 12.91 -20.74
N THR A 134 1.26 13.84 -20.33
CA THR A 134 1.13 15.15 -20.98
C THR A 134 2.32 16.08 -20.65
N ALA A 135 2.87 15.97 -19.43
CA ALA A 135 3.99 16.80 -18.98
C ALA A 135 5.35 16.26 -19.41
N LEU A 136 5.46 14.94 -19.62
CA LEU A 136 6.72 14.24 -19.93
C LEU A 136 7.43 14.78 -21.18
N PRO A 137 6.77 15.02 -22.33
CA PRO A 137 7.43 15.56 -23.52
C PRO A 137 7.96 16.97 -23.29
N ASN A 138 7.25 17.80 -22.50
CA ASN A 138 7.69 19.14 -22.18
C ASN A 138 8.97 19.12 -21.33
N PHE A 139 9.02 18.25 -20.32
CA PHE A 139 10.22 18.04 -19.52
C PHE A 139 11.42 17.65 -20.40
N PHE A 140 11.26 16.66 -21.29
CA PHE A 140 12.36 16.24 -22.18
C PHE A 140 12.76 17.32 -23.18
N ARG A 141 11.80 18.10 -23.69
CA ARG A 141 12.08 19.23 -24.58
C ARG A 141 12.90 20.31 -23.89
N ASP A 142 12.56 20.66 -22.66
CA ASP A 142 13.28 21.68 -21.90
C ASP A 142 14.67 21.17 -21.48
N LEU A 143 14.77 19.90 -21.07
CA LEU A 143 16.05 19.24 -20.75
C LEU A 143 16.99 19.21 -21.96
N ALA A 144 16.47 18.84 -23.13
CA ALA A 144 17.23 18.83 -24.38
C ALA A 144 17.67 20.25 -24.78
N GLY A 145 16.79 21.24 -24.67
CA GLY A 145 17.13 22.64 -24.96
C GLY A 145 18.23 23.20 -24.06
N MET A 146 18.23 22.84 -22.77
CA MET A 146 19.31 23.20 -21.85
C MET A 146 20.63 22.51 -22.23
N ASN A 147 20.58 21.22 -22.60
CA ASN A 147 21.76 20.49 -23.07
C ASN A 147 22.32 21.05 -24.39
N GLU A 148 21.45 21.40 -25.34
CA GLU A 148 21.81 22.06 -26.60
C GLU A 148 22.44 23.44 -26.39
N SER A 149 22.09 24.14 -25.31
CA SER A 149 22.72 25.41 -24.91
C SER A 149 24.12 25.26 -24.31
N GLY A 150 24.58 24.01 -24.12
CA GLY A 150 25.91 23.69 -23.58
C GLY A 150 25.92 23.36 -22.08
N MET A 151 24.75 23.24 -21.44
CA MET A 151 24.69 22.73 -20.06
C MET A 151 24.99 21.23 -20.03
N THR A 152 25.65 20.76 -18.98
CA THR A 152 25.76 19.31 -18.73
C THR A 152 24.39 18.74 -18.37
N LEU A 153 24.11 17.47 -18.70
CA LEU A 153 22.85 16.81 -18.36
C LEU A 153 22.48 16.92 -16.86
N PRO A 154 23.40 16.72 -15.90
CA PRO A 154 23.13 16.97 -14.48
C PRO A 154 22.67 18.41 -14.19
N SER A 155 23.38 19.42 -14.72
CA SER A 155 23.02 20.83 -14.52
C SER A 155 21.70 21.20 -15.20
N ALA A 156 21.42 20.59 -16.35
CA ALA A 156 20.17 20.77 -17.07
C ALA A 156 18.99 20.22 -16.24
N VAL A 157 19.13 19.01 -15.65
CA VAL A 157 18.14 18.44 -14.71
C VAL A 157 17.90 19.37 -13.53
N HIS A 158 18.96 19.90 -12.92
CA HIS A 158 18.85 20.83 -11.79
C HIS A 158 18.08 22.11 -12.14
N THR A 159 18.22 22.59 -13.38
CA THR A 159 17.50 23.79 -13.83
C THR A 159 16.03 23.49 -14.07
N VAL A 160 15.72 22.39 -14.77
CA VAL A 160 14.33 22.01 -15.05
C VAL A 160 13.60 21.50 -13.80
N SER A 161 14.28 20.96 -12.78
CA SER A 161 13.64 20.54 -11.52
C SER A 161 12.98 21.69 -10.75
N GLY A 162 13.40 22.93 -11.03
CA GLY A 162 12.79 24.16 -10.53
C GLY A 162 11.49 24.56 -11.26
N GLY A 163 11.21 23.99 -12.43
CA GLY A 163 10.00 24.23 -13.20
C GLY A 163 8.74 23.56 -12.65
N ASP A 164 7.58 23.87 -13.23
CA ASP A 164 6.30 23.23 -12.91
C ASP A 164 5.83 22.33 -14.06
N TYR A 165 5.92 21.02 -13.83
CA TYR A 165 5.42 19.95 -14.70
C TYR A 165 4.22 19.22 -14.07
N GLY A 166 3.50 19.89 -13.16
CA GLY A 166 2.36 19.34 -12.45
C GLY A 166 2.72 18.13 -11.59
N ARG A 167 2.10 16.98 -11.87
CA ARG A 167 2.33 15.75 -11.10
C ARG A 167 3.71 15.13 -11.32
N LEU A 168 4.37 15.47 -12.43
CA LEU A 168 5.71 14.98 -12.76
C LEU A 168 6.82 15.70 -11.98
N THR A 169 6.57 16.92 -11.51
CA THR A 169 7.53 17.77 -10.79
C THR A 169 8.18 17.05 -9.60
N ALA A 170 7.39 16.28 -8.83
CA ALA A 170 7.89 15.53 -7.68
C ALA A 170 8.93 14.46 -8.08
N HIS A 171 8.71 13.78 -9.21
CA HIS A 171 9.62 12.77 -9.74
C HIS A 171 10.89 13.40 -10.32
N ILE A 172 10.78 14.54 -11.00
CA ILE A 172 11.94 15.29 -11.52
C ILE A 172 12.83 15.78 -10.38
N ARG A 173 12.24 16.34 -9.31
CA ARG A 173 12.99 16.75 -8.10
C ARG A 173 13.67 15.58 -7.41
N ARG A 174 13.05 14.39 -7.43
CA ARG A 174 13.68 13.18 -6.89
C ARG A 174 14.92 12.80 -7.69
N MET A 175 14.83 12.82 -9.02
CA MET A 175 15.96 12.57 -9.91
C MET A 175 17.09 13.60 -9.72
N ASP A 176 16.76 14.89 -9.56
CA ASP A 176 17.75 15.95 -9.23
C ASP A 176 18.46 15.68 -7.89
N ASN A 177 17.70 15.28 -6.86
CA ASN A 177 18.28 14.89 -5.57
C ASN A 177 19.23 13.69 -5.68
N GLU A 178 18.87 12.66 -6.46
CA GLU A 178 19.73 11.50 -6.70
C GLU A 178 21.04 11.90 -7.38
N ILE A 179 20.96 12.71 -8.42
CA ILE A 179 22.13 13.24 -9.13
C ILE A 179 23.00 14.10 -8.19
N SER A 180 22.39 14.92 -7.33
CA SER A 180 23.11 15.73 -6.34
C SER A 180 23.89 14.88 -5.32
N TRP A 181 23.46 13.64 -5.11
CA TRP A 181 24.13 12.66 -4.24
C TRP A 181 25.10 11.76 -5.01
N ASN A 182 25.60 12.24 -6.16
CA ASN A 182 26.60 11.57 -6.97
C ASN A 182 26.15 10.22 -7.58
N ILE A 183 24.83 9.98 -7.65
CA ILE A 183 24.29 8.85 -8.40
C ILE A 183 24.47 9.13 -9.90
N PRO A 184 24.99 8.19 -10.70
CA PRO A 184 25.15 8.39 -12.14
C PRO A 184 23.83 8.80 -12.81
N PHE A 185 23.90 9.79 -13.72
CA PHE A 185 22.71 10.30 -14.43
C PHE A 185 21.90 9.18 -15.11
N ILE A 186 22.58 8.20 -15.71
CA ILE A 186 21.94 7.04 -16.36
C ILE A 186 21.15 6.19 -15.36
N ASP A 187 21.65 6.01 -14.14
CA ASP A 187 20.94 5.24 -13.12
C ASP A 187 19.74 6.02 -12.59
N ALA A 188 19.89 7.32 -12.39
CA ALA A 188 18.82 8.20 -11.92
C ALA A 188 17.66 8.31 -12.92
N ILE A 189 17.97 8.40 -14.23
CA ILE A 189 16.92 8.48 -15.27
C ILE A 189 16.17 7.15 -15.48
N VAL A 190 16.86 6.02 -15.31
CA VAL A 190 16.20 4.70 -15.32
C VAL A 190 15.24 4.57 -14.13
N ARG A 191 15.69 4.93 -12.93
CA ARG A 191 14.83 4.95 -11.72
C ARG A 191 13.67 5.92 -11.85
N PHE A 192 13.86 7.04 -12.52
CA PHE A 192 12.78 7.99 -12.83
C PHE A 192 11.70 7.35 -13.71
N GLY A 193 12.09 6.56 -14.72
CA GLY A 193 11.15 5.85 -15.61
C GLY A 193 10.36 4.73 -14.92
N ASP A 194 10.93 4.13 -13.87
CA ASP A 194 10.30 3.06 -13.09
C ASP A 194 9.36 3.58 -11.97
N SER A 195 9.29 4.89 -11.74
CA SER A 195 8.69 5.52 -10.55
C SER A 195 7.29 6.13 -10.72
#